data_AF-A0A368GJ88-F1
#
_entry.id   AF-A0A368GJ88-F1
#
_cell.length_a   1.000
_cell.length_b   1.000
_cell.length_c   1.000
_cell.angle_alpha   90.00
_cell.angle_beta   90.00
_cell.angle_gamma   90.00
#
_symmetry.space_group_name_H-M   'P 1'
#
loop_
_entity.id
_entity.type
_entity.pdbx_description
1 polymer ?
#
loop_
_entity_poly.entity_id
_entity_poly.type
_entity_poly.pdbx_seq_one_letter_code
_entity_poly.pdbx_strand_id
1 'polypeptide(L)'
;MANLNFTALAIASVLLALCEGRPVTFVQPQCQPNGYLDKTTIDNGILQPINDERAKVAKHEQQNGMSPTQKLPPATGMTQLVSCFLSG
;
A
#
# COMPACT_ATOMS: atom_id res chain seq x y z
N MET A 1 2.26 22.15 -30.37
CA MET A 1 1.16 21.44 -29.70
C MET A 1 1.38 19.93 -29.60
N ALA A 2 2.04 19.27 -30.56
CA ALA A 2 2.38 17.84 -30.45
C ALA A 2 3.27 17.48 -29.25
N ASN A 3 4.26 18.32 -28.89
CA ASN A 3 5.21 18.03 -27.81
C ASN A 3 4.57 17.93 -26.41
N LEU A 4 3.59 18.79 -26.08
CA LEU A 4 2.92 18.75 -24.78
C LEU A 4 2.01 17.52 -24.65
N ASN A 5 1.37 17.13 -25.75
CA ASN A 5 0.50 15.95 -25.79
C ASN A 5 1.29 14.66 -25.64
N PHE A 6 2.53 14.60 -26.16
CA PHE A 6 3.41 13.44 -26.02
C PHE A 6 3.87 13.23 -24.57
N THR A 7 4.26 14.30 -23.88
CA THR A 7 4.70 14.22 -22.47
C THR A 7 3.55 13.86 -21.55
N ALA A 8 2.36 14.45 -21.76
CA ALA A 8 1.17 14.12 -20.98
C ALA A 8 0.74 12.65 -21.18
N LEU A 9 0.80 12.16 -22.43
CA LEU A 9 0.48 10.77 -22.74
C LEU A 9 1.51 9.80 -22.13
N ALA A 10 2.80 10.16 -22.14
CA ALA A 10 3.86 9.37 -21.52
C ALA A 10 3.72 9.32 -19.99
N ILE A 11 3.36 10.43 -19.34
CA ILE A 11 3.12 10.46 -17.89
C ILE A 11 1.87 9.64 -17.55
N ALA A 12 0.78 9.81 -18.30
CA ALA A 12 -0.45 9.05 -18.06
C ALA A 12 -0.26 7.54 -18.30
N SER A 13 0.50 7.15 -19.33
CA SER A 13 0.78 5.74 -19.60
C SER A 13 1.73 5.12 -18.59
N VAL A 14 2.72 5.87 -18.09
CA VAL A 14 3.60 5.41 -17.00
C VAL A 14 2.82 5.28 -15.69
N LEU A 15 1.96 6.24 -15.36
CA LEU A 15 1.10 6.16 -14.17
C LEU A 15 0.12 4.99 -14.26
N LEU A 16 -0.52 4.77 -15.41
CA LEU A 16 -1.38 3.62 -15.63
C LEU A 16 -0.59 2.30 -15.57
N ALA A 17 0.61 2.24 -16.15
CA ALA A 17 1.47 1.06 -16.07
C ALA A 17 1.95 0.77 -14.64
N LEU A 18 2.17 1.80 -13.82
CA LEU A 18 2.49 1.67 -12.40
C LEU A 18 1.27 1.27 -11.55
N CYS A 19 0.06 1.56 -12.02
CA CYS A 19 -1.19 1.25 -11.32
C CYS A 19 -1.85 -0.08 -11.73
N GLU A 20 -1.65 -0.57 -12.97
CA GLU A 20 -2.31 -1.78 -13.50
C GLU A 20 -1.72 -3.10 -13.02
N GLY A 21 -0.70 -3.01 -12.21
CA GLY A 21 -0.05 -4.15 -11.64
C GLY A 21 0.43 -5.27 -12.55
N ARG A 22 1.06 -4.84 -13.64
CA ARG A 22 2.04 -5.70 -14.29
C ARG A 22 3.38 -5.37 -13.64
N PRO A 23 4.07 -6.34 -13.03
CA PRO A 23 5.39 -6.10 -12.48
C PRO A 23 6.26 -5.64 -13.63
N VAL A 24 6.45 -4.33 -13.74
CA VAL A 24 7.51 -3.80 -14.59
C VAL A 24 8.75 -4.27 -13.87
N THR A 25 9.37 -5.31 -14.43
CA THR A 25 10.45 -6.12 -13.89
C THR A 25 11.73 -5.30 -13.69
N PHE A 26 11.68 -4.26 -12.86
CA PHE A 26 12.88 -3.53 -12.47
C PHE A 26 13.65 -4.31 -11.39
N VAL A 27 12.96 -5.19 -10.64
CA VAL A 27 13.57 -6.06 -9.63
C VAL A 27 12.91 -7.44 -9.65
N GLN A 28 13.70 -8.50 -9.85
CA GLN A 28 13.24 -9.88 -9.70
C GLN A 28 13.29 -10.26 -8.21
N PRO A 29 12.33 -11.06 -7.70
CA PRO A 29 12.38 -11.55 -6.34
C PRO A 29 13.62 -12.44 -6.18
N GLN A 30 14.26 -12.34 -5.02
CA GLN A 30 15.44 -13.16 -4.70
C GLN A 30 15.09 -14.65 -4.61
N CYS A 31 13.85 -14.97 -4.19
CA CYS A 31 13.34 -16.33 -4.17
C CYS A 31 12.74 -16.67 -5.54
N GLN A 32 13.49 -17.33 -6.40
CA GLN A 32 12.99 -17.78 -7.70
C GLN A 32 12.54 -19.25 -7.67
N PRO A 33 11.47 -19.64 -8.39
CA PRO A 33 10.62 -18.79 -9.26
C PRO A 33 9.44 -18.10 -8.54
N ASN A 34 9.15 -18.45 -7.28
CA ASN A 34 7.86 -18.15 -6.62
C ASN A 34 7.92 -17.06 -5.53
N GLY A 35 8.82 -16.09 -5.63
CA GLY A 35 9.02 -15.07 -4.61
C GLY A 35 8.11 -13.85 -4.71
N TYR A 36 7.22 -13.81 -5.71
CA TYR A 36 6.21 -12.77 -5.81
C TYR A 36 5.06 -13.05 -4.85
N LEU A 37 4.58 -12.01 -4.17
CA LEU A 37 3.37 -12.08 -3.37
C LEU A 37 2.17 -11.85 -4.29
N ASP A 38 1.20 -12.76 -4.27
CA ASP A 38 -0.05 -12.57 -4.99
C ASP A 38 -0.92 -11.52 -4.28
N LYS A 39 -1.92 -11.01 -5.01
CA LYS A 39 -2.83 -9.97 -4.52
C LYS A 39 -3.57 -10.38 -3.24
N THR A 40 -3.98 -11.63 -3.11
CA THR A 40 -4.68 -12.12 -1.91
C THR A 40 -3.76 -12.07 -0.71
N THR A 41 -2.51 -12.47 -0.87
CA THR A 41 -1.49 -12.38 0.18
C THR A 41 -1.22 -10.93 0.60
N ILE A 42 -1.16 -9.99 -0.36
CA ILE A 42 -1.00 -8.56 -0.06
C ILE A 42 -2.23 -8.01 0.67
N ASP A 43 -3.43 -8.20 0.12
CA ASP A 43 -4.63 -7.58 0.63
C ASP A 43 -5.01 -8.15 2.02
N ASN A 44 -5.03 -9.47 2.15
CA ASN A 44 -5.51 -10.13 3.36
C ASN A 44 -4.40 -10.42 4.37
N GLY A 45 -3.18 -10.70 3.90
CA GLY A 45 -2.05 -11.05 4.75
C GLY A 45 -1.27 -9.84 5.27
N ILE A 46 -1.32 -8.71 4.56
CA ILE A 46 -0.53 -7.52 4.90
C ILE A 46 -1.43 -6.31 5.17
N LEU A 47 -2.26 -5.91 4.20
CA LEU A 47 -3.02 -4.66 4.31
C LEU A 47 -4.12 -4.75 5.38
N GLN A 48 -4.89 -5.83 5.40
CA GLN A 48 -5.98 -5.99 6.36
C GLN A 48 -5.48 -5.95 7.83
N PRO A 49 -4.49 -6.75 8.25
CA PRO A 49 -3.99 -6.69 9.62
C PRO A 49 -3.49 -5.30 10.04
N ILE A 50 -2.82 -4.58 9.13
CA ILE A 50 -2.36 -3.21 9.40
C ILE A 50 -3.55 -2.26 9.54
N ASN A 51 -4.55 -2.36 8.66
CA ASN A 51 -5.75 -1.53 8.74
C ASN A 51 -6.58 -1.81 10.00
N ASP A 52 -6.60 -3.05 10.48
CA ASP A 52 -7.26 -3.42 11.74
C ASP A 52 -6.59 -2.72 12.94
N GLU A 53 -5.27 -2.71 13.01
CA GLU A 53 -4.54 -1.96 14.06
C GLU A 53 -4.73 -0.45 13.92
N ARG A 54 -4.68 0.10 12.69
CA ARG A 54 -4.98 1.53 12.44
C ARG A 54 -6.38 1.91 12.93
N ALA A 55 -7.37 1.05 12.73
CA ALA A 55 -8.72 1.27 13.23
C ALA A 55 -8.77 1.29 14.76
N LYS A 56 -8.01 0.41 15.44
CA LYS A 56 -7.89 0.42 16.91
C LYS A 56 -7.22 1.70 17.42
N VAL A 57 -6.19 2.21 16.72
CA VAL A 57 -5.58 3.51 17.06
C VAL A 57 -6.60 4.64 16.94
N ALA A 58 -7.33 4.71 15.82
CA ALA A 58 -8.36 5.74 15.60
C ALA A 58 -9.44 5.74 16.69
N LYS A 59 -9.79 4.56 17.22
CA LYS A 59 -10.78 4.37 18.29
C LYS A 59 -10.23 4.51 19.71
N HIS A 60 -8.96 4.85 19.89
CA HIS A 60 -8.31 4.88 21.22
C HIS A 60 -8.37 3.52 21.94
N GLU A 61 -8.12 2.43 21.21
CA GLU A 61 -8.16 1.05 21.71
C GLU A 61 -6.78 0.39 21.80
N GLN A 62 -5.77 0.91 21.10
CA GLN A 62 -4.44 0.30 21.06
C GLN A 62 -3.63 0.58 22.35
N GLN A 63 -3.13 -0.48 22.99
CA GLN A 63 -2.55 -0.48 24.35
C GLN A 63 -1.01 -0.51 24.37
N ASN A 64 -0.35 0.03 23.35
CA ASN A 64 1.10 0.09 23.25
C ASN A 64 1.65 1.50 23.52
N GLY A 65 1.06 2.21 24.48
CA GLY A 65 1.60 3.47 24.98
C GLY A 65 2.88 3.27 25.79
N MET A 66 3.42 4.37 26.33
CA MET A 66 4.67 4.36 27.09
C MET A 66 4.58 3.50 28.38
N SER A 67 3.38 3.29 28.91
CA SER A 67 3.11 2.35 30.00
C SER A 67 2.12 1.25 29.59
N PRO A 68 2.11 0.10 30.26
CA PRO A 68 1.22 -1.04 29.93
C PRO A 68 -0.28 -0.73 30.01
N THR A 69 -0.66 0.33 30.73
CA THR A 69 -2.05 0.77 30.88
C THR A 69 -2.41 1.93 29.96
N GLN A 70 -1.41 2.52 29.29
CA GLN A 70 -1.60 3.68 28.45
C GLN A 70 -1.96 3.28 27.02
N LYS A 71 -3.06 3.83 26.52
CA LYS A 71 -3.45 3.72 25.13
C LYS A 71 -2.87 4.84 24.29
N LEU A 72 -2.63 4.58 23.00
CA LEU A 72 -2.26 5.63 22.06
C LEU A 72 -3.43 6.61 21.87
N PRO A 73 -3.18 7.92 21.72
CA PRO A 73 -4.24 8.90 21.47
C PRO A 73 -5.00 8.57 20.17
N PRO A 74 -6.31 8.89 20.09
CA PRO A 74 -7.09 8.67 18.89
C PRO A 74 -6.57 9.52 17.74
N ALA A 75 -6.50 8.93 16.55
CA ALA A 75 -6.15 9.64 15.32
C ALA A 75 -7.41 10.15 14.61
N THR A 76 -7.44 11.45 14.29
CA THR A 76 -8.50 12.03 13.45
C THR A 76 -8.13 11.87 11.97
N GLY A 77 -9.03 11.34 11.15
CA GLY A 77 -8.81 11.21 9.70
C GLY A 77 -7.87 10.07 9.29
N MET A 78 -7.68 9.05 10.13
CA MET A 78 -6.85 7.89 9.79
C MET A 78 -7.54 7.00 8.76
N THR A 79 -7.13 7.13 7.48
CA THR A 79 -7.69 6.37 6.36
C THR A 79 -7.10 4.96 6.25
N GLN A 80 -7.81 4.08 5.57
CA GLN A 80 -7.31 2.74 5.24
C GLN A 80 -6.20 2.83 4.19
N LEU A 81 -5.18 1.98 4.36
CA LEU A 81 -4.18 1.72 3.35
C LEU A 81 -4.79 0.86 2.25
N VAL A 82 -4.51 1.22 1.00
CA VAL A 82 -4.94 0.48 -0.18
C VAL A 82 -3.72 0.20 -1.05
N SER A 83 -3.69 -0.96 -1.70
CA SER A 83 -2.68 -1.22 -2.73
C SER A 83 -3.08 -0.51 -4.02
N CYS A 84 -2.46 0.65 -4.27
CA CYS A 84 -2.43 1.27 -5.60
C CYS A 84 -1.06 1.07 -6.30
N PHE A 85 -0.07 0.49 -5.59
CA PHE A 85 1.33 0.38 -6.02
C PHE A 85 2.06 -0.89 -5.48
N LEU A 86 1.36 -1.85 -4.87
CA LEU A 86 1.97 -3.09 -4.33
C LEU A 86 1.42 -4.37 -4.99
N SER A 87 0.27 -4.28 -5.62
CA SER A 87 -0.27 -5.25 -6.59
C SER A 87 -0.28 -4.46 -7.87
N GLY A 88 0.83 -4.60 -8.57
CA GLY A 88 1.61 -3.55 -9.20
C GLY A 88 2.61 -4.16 -10.19
#